data_AF-A0A4U9CSE5-F1
#
_entry.id   AF-A0A4U9CSE5-F1
#
_cell.length_a   1.000
_cell.length_b   1.000
_cell.length_c   1.000
_cell.angle_alpha   90.00
_cell.angle_beta   90.00
_cell.angle_gamma   90.00
#
_symmetry.space_group_name_H-M   'P 1'
#
loop_
_entity.id
_entity.type
_entity.pdbx_description
1 polymer ?
#
loop_
_entity_poly.entity_id
_entity_poly.type
_entity_poly.pdbx_seq_one_letter_code
_entity_poly.pdbx_strand_id
1 'polypeptide(L)'
;MLETFFAGRQHPMPVMIGSNSDEASVMAVFGVDIAGQIQKLRRERRFGLGLIKLLYPGVKGDAALGREVCRDMAFTTLGYVVMQAQQRVGQPCWRYWFDYVPQAADEAYPHGAWHGDEVPYVFDTLALAEPVRGYADEGDKAFAGQIADYWASFARLAGSGCSELPGPVRWLACRRGRDRLLRIGLHKRVGFKLENRFMRARLALFRRVMRHHVTLD
;
A
#
# COMPACT_ATOMS: atom_id res chain seq x y z
N MET A 1 3.33 -18.78 4.35
CA MET A 1 2.24 -17.75 4.26
C MET A 1 1.88 -17.41 2.81
N LEU A 2 2.81 -16.88 2.01
CA LEU A 2 2.54 -16.45 0.62
C LEU A 2 1.98 -17.56 -0.28
N GLU A 3 2.47 -18.79 -0.15
CA GLU A 3 1.98 -19.94 -0.91
C GLU A 3 0.48 -20.20 -0.72
N THR A 4 -0.04 -19.98 0.49
CA THR A 4 -1.47 -20.13 0.80
C THR A 4 -2.31 -19.17 -0.05
N PHE A 5 -1.92 -17.90 -0.14
CA PHE A 5 -2.59 -16.92 -1.00
C PHE A 5 -2.37 -17.21 -2.49
N PHE A 6 -1.16 -17.61 -2.88
CA PHE A 6 -0.87 -18.01 -4.26
C PHE A 6 -1.65 -19.23 -4.72
N ALA A 7 -2.05 -20.12 -3.80
CA ALA A 7 -2.90 -21.26 -4.07
C ALA A 7 -4.39 -20.97 -3.88
N GLY A 8 -4.77 -19.85 -3.27
CA GLY A 8 -6.17 -19.54 -2.93
C GLY A 8 -6.72 -20.43 -1.82
N ARG A 9 -5.87 -20.86 -0.87
CA ARG A 9 -6.23 -21.74 0.25
C ARG A 9 -6.43 -21.01 1.58
N GLN A 10 -6.42 -19.68 1.56
CA GLN A 10 -6.71 -18.88 2.76
C GLN A 10 -8.17 -19.06 3.18
N HIS A 11 -8.44 -18.86 4.47
CA HIS A 11 -9.81 -18.91 4.98
C HIS A 11 -10.70 -17.88 4.25
N PRO A 12 -11.91 -18.24 3.79
CA PRO A 12 -12.72 -17.38 2.91
C PRO A 12 -13.47 -16.30 3.70
N MET A 13 -12.74 -15.30 4.17
CA MET A 13 -13.31 -14.13 4.85
C MET A 13 -13.03 -12.84 4.08
N PRO A 14 -13.91 -11.83 4.14
CA PRO A 14 -13.61 -10.46 3.72
C PRO A 14 -12.27 -9.96 4.25
N VAL A 15 -11.51 -9.22 3.43
CA VAL A 15 -10.21 -8.65 3.83
C VAL A 15 -10.12 -7.18 3.45
N MET A 16 -9.68 -6.34 4.39
CA MET A 16 -9.15 -5.00 4.13
C MET A 16 -7.62 -5.06 4.18
N ILE A 17 -6.93 -4.50 3.19
CA ILE A 17 -5.46 -4.54 3.11
C ILE A 17 -4.92 -3.36 2.32
N GLY A 18 -3.76 -2.82 2.69
CA GLY A 18 -3.16 -1.72 1.96
C GLY A 18 -1.67 -1.58 2.22
N SER A 19 -1.15 -0.44 1.82
CA SER A 19 0.23 -0.02 2.07
C SER A 19 0.31 1.51 2.02
N ASN A 20 1.39 2.05 2.59
CA ASN A 20 1.69 3.47 2.60
C ASN A 20 2.50 3.89 1.38
N SER A 21 2.57 5.19 1.11
CA SER A 21 3.23 5.70 -0.09
C SER A 21 4.75 5.58 -0.05
N ASP A 22 5.30 5.47 1.16
CA ASP A 22 6.73 5.41 1.42
C ASP A 22 7.12 4.32 2.43
N GLU A 23 6.57 3.10 2.27
CA GLU A 23 6.90 1.94 3.13
C GLU A 23 8.39 1.61 3.18
N ALA A 24 9.15 1.99 2.15
CA ALA A 24 10.59 1.77 2.11
C ALA A 24 11.36 2.63 3.14
N SER A 25 10.70 3.51 3.89
CA SER A 25 11.30 4.26 4.99
C SER A 25 11.88 3.36 6.09
N VAL A 26 11.24 2.21 6.37
CA VAL A 26 11.68 1.30 7.43
C VAL A 26 12.85 0.40 7.01
N MET A 27 13.15 0.30 5.71
CA MET A 27 14.16 -0.63 5.19
C MET A 27 15.57 -0.35 5.71
N ALA A 28 15.92 0.93 5.90
CA ALA A 28 17.18 1.32 6.51
C ALA A 28 17.30 0.82 7.96
N VAL A 29 16.19 0.84 8.71
CA VAL A 29 16.12 0.32 10.09
C VAL A 29 16.31 -1.20 10.12
N PHE A 30 15.84 -1.91 9.10
CA PHE A 30 16.06 -3.36 8.93
C PHE A 30 17.42 -3.72 8.31
N GLY A 31 18.33 -2.76 8.12
CA GLY A 31 19.66 -3.00 7.55
C GLY A 31 19.67 -3.36 6.07
N VAL A 32 18.58 -3.09 5.34
CA VAL A 32 18.49 -3.33 3.89
C VAL A 32 19.06 -2.13 3.14
N ASP A 33 20.25 -2.30 2.57
CA ASP A 33 20.84 -1.30 1.67
C ASP A 33 20.14 -1.30 0.30
N ILE A 34 19.13 -0.44 0.18
CA ILE A 34 18.38 -0.22 -1.07
C ILE A 34 19.33 0.19 -2.21
N ALA A 35 20.31 1.05 -1.94
CA ALA A 35 21.23 1.54 -2.97
C ALA A 35 22.15 0.42 -3.48
N GLY A 36 22.67 -0.40 -2.58
CA GLY A 36 23.46 -1.59 -2.89
C GLY A 36 22.69 -2.62 -3.71
N GLN A 37 21.41 -2.86 -3.38
CA GLN A 37 20.58 -3.80 -4.14
C GLN A 37 20.32 -3.33 -5.58
N ILE A 38 20.07 -2.03 -5.80
CA ILE A 38 19.92 -1.50 -7.16
C ILE A 38 21.23 -1.55 -7.92
N GLN A 39 22.35 -1.19 -7.28
CA GLN A 39 23.66 -1.24 -7.93
C GLN A 39 23.99 -2.68 -8.36
N LYS A 40 23.67 -3.67 -7.53
CA LYS A 40 23.77 -5.08 -7.88
C LYS A 40 22.87 -5.42 -9.07
N LEU A 41 21.60 -5.01 -9.03
CA LEU A 41 20.64 -5.22 -10.12
C LEU A 41 21.08 -4.56 -11.44
N ARG A 42 21.71 -3.38 -11.36
CA ARG A 42 22.26 -2.64 -12.50
C ARG A 42 23.46 -3.35 -13.12
N ARG A 43 24.32 -3.94 -12.29
CA ARG A 43 25.50 -4.71 -12.73
C ARG A 43 25.09 -6.05 -13.35
N GLU A 44 24.17 -6.76 -12.73
CA GLU A 44 23.82 -8.13 -13.12
C GLU A 44 22.72 -8.20 -14.18
N ARG A 45 21.80 -7.22 -14.22
CA ARG A 45 20.59 -7.26 -15.06
C ARG A 45 20.24 -5.90 -15.68
N ARG A 46 21.22 -5.26 -16.33
CA ARG A 46 21.10 -3.93 -16.94
C ARG A 46 19.87 -3.76 -17.87
N PHE A 47 19.57 -4.75 -18.70
CA PHE A 47 18.37 -4.74 -19.56
C PHE A 47 17.07 -4.83 -18.75
N GLY A 48 17.05 -5.66 -17.70
CA GLY A 48 15.92 -5.76 -16.77
C GLY A 48 15.63 -4.45 -16.05
N LEU A 49 16.68 -3.73 -15.63
CA LEU A 49 16.53 -2.41 -15.00
C LEU A 49 15.91 -1.37 -15.96
N GLY A 50 16.26 -1.42 -17.25
CA GLY A 50 15.64 -0.56 -18.27
C GLY A 50 14.13 -0.79 -18.40
N LEU A 51 13.70 -2.06 -18.40
CA LEU A 51 12.29 -2.42 -18.43
C LEU A 51 11.57 -2.01 -17.14
N ILE A 52 12.22 -2.17 -15.98
CA ILE A 52 11.66 -1.72 -14.69
C ILE A 52 11.45 -0.21 -14.69
N LYS A 53 12.41 0.59 -15.19
CA LYS A 53 12.28 2.06 -15.26
C LYS A 53 11.00 2.52 -15.99
N LEU A 54 10.56 1.81 -17.02
CA LEU A 54 9.31 2.13 -17.75
C LEU A 54 8.05 2.01 -16.89
N LEU A 55 8.11 1.25 -15.78
CA LEU A 55 7.01 1.07 -14.85
C LEU A 55 6.89 2.19 -13.79
N TYR A 56 7.88 3.09 -13.72
CA TYR A 56 7.98 4.17 -12.74
C TYR A 56 8.12 5.53 -13.43
N PRO A 57 7.09 5.98 -14.18
CA PRO A 57 7.14 7.28 -14.84
C PRO A 57 7.33 8.41 -13.81
N GLY A 58 8.25 9.33 -14.09
CA GLY A 58 8.54 10.48 -13.23
C GLY A 58 9.60 10.25 -12.16
N VAL A 59 10.02 9.00 -11.91
CA VAL A 59 11.07 8.70 -10.93
C VAL A 59 12.45 8.90 -11.56
N LYS A 60 13.24 9.81 -10.99
CA LYS A 60 14.57 10.18 -11.48
C LYS A 60 15.65 9.77 -10.49
N GLY A 61 16.75 9.24 -11.03
CA GLY A 61 17.87 8.76 -10.23
C GLY A 61 17.66 7.34 -9.71
N ASP A 62 18.77 6.64 -9.50
CA ASP A 62 18.72 5.23 -9.09
C ASP A 62 18.20 5.11 -7.66
N ALA A 63 18.61 5.96 -6.71
CA ALA A 63 18.14 5.90 -5.32
C ALA A 63 16.61 5.97 -5.19
N ALA A 64 15.97 6.94 -5.85
CA ALA A 64 14.51 7.08 -5.85
C ALA A 64 13.83 5.88 -6.52
N LEU A 65 14.38 5.37 -7.61
CA LEU A 65 13.87 4.17 -8.28
C LEU A 65 13.92 2.94 -7.35
N GLY A 66 15.02 2.72 -6.64
CA GLY A 66 15.11 1.58 -5.74
C GLY A 66 14.21 1.69 -4.55
N ARG A 67 14.01 2.89 -4.02
CA ARG A 67 13.06 3.13 -2.94
C ARG A 67 11.67 2.65 -3.34
N GLU A 68 11.22 3.08 -4.52
CA GLU A 68 9.94 2.72 -5.13
C GLU A 68 9.84 1.22 -5.46
N VAL A 69 10.90 0.64 -6.04
CA VAL A 69 10.97 -0.81 -6.36
C VAL A 69 10.96 -1.65 -5.08
N CYS A 70 11.72 -1.26 -4.07
CA CYS A 70 11.80 -1.94 -2.79
C CYS A 70 10.45 -1.89 -2.06
N ARG A 71 9.81 -0.71 -2.01
CA ARG A 71 8.44 -0.54 -1.49
C ARG A 71 7.46 -1.49 -2.18
N ASP A 72 7.46 -1.48 -3.51
CA ASP A 72 6.51 -2.30 -4.28
C ASP A 72 6.77 -3.80 -4.09
N MET A 73 8.05 -4.20 -4.04
CA MET A 73 8.46 -5.58 -3.87
C MET A 73 8.24 -6.09 -2.44
N ALA A 74 8.50 -5.30 -1.41
CA ALA A 74 8.39 -5.76 -0.02
C ALA A 74 6.97 -5.62 0.55
N PHE A 75 6.24 -4.58 0.15
CA PHE A 75 4.96 -4.22 0.79
C PHE A 75 3.79 -4.21 -0.20
N THR A 76 3.80 -3.31 -1.19
CA THR A 76 2.61 -3.02 -2.00
C THR A 76 2.11 -4.22 -2.82
N THR A 77 3.02 -5.08 -3.28
CA THR A 77 2.66 -6.30 -4.04
C THR A 77 1.91 -7.31 -3.18
N LEU A 78 2.13 -7.37 -1.87
CA LEU A 78 1.41 -8.30 -0.99
C LEU A 78 -0.09 -8.04 -1.01
N GLY A 79 -0.51 -6.77 -0.94
CA GLY A 79 -1.93 -6.39 -1.06
C GLY A 79 -2.56 -6.82 -2.40
N TYR A 80 -1.77 -6.82 -3.48
CA TYR A 80 -2.22 -7.33 -4.79
C TYR A 80 -2.38 -8.85 -4.81
N VAL A 81 -1.43 -9.58 -4.21
CA VAL A 81 -1.48 -11.06 -4.09
C VAL A 81 -2.70 -11.49 -3.28
N VAL A 82 -2.93 -10.85 -2.12
CA VAL A 82 -4.08 -11.13 -1.26
C VAL A 82 -5.39 -10.84 -2.01
N MET A 83 -5.52 -9.69 -2.68
CA MET A 83 -6.71 -9.39 -3.46
C MET A 83 -7.00 -10.43 -4.54
N GLN A 84 -5.99 -10.91 -5.26
CA GLN A 84 -6.18 -11.95 -6.27
C GLN A 84 -6.57 -13.29 -5.65
N ALA A 85 -6.03 -13.62 -4.47
CA ALA A 85 -6.44 -14.79 -3.71
C ALA A 85 -7.93 -14.70 -3.32
N GLN A 86 -8.39 -13.53 -2.86
CA GLN A 86 -9.79 -13.26 -2.53
C GLN A 86 -10.72 -13.45 -3.74
N GLN A 87 -10.31 -12.96 -4.92
CA GLN A 87 -11.06 -13.16 -6.16
C GLN A 87 -11.23 -14.64 -6.55
N ARG A 88 -10.26 -15.50 -6.21
CA ARG A 88 -10.32 -16.94 -6.52
C ARG A 88 -11.30 -17.69 -5.62
N VAL A 89 -11.41 -17.28 -4.36
CA VAL A 89 -12.33 -17.89 -3.37
C VAL A 89 -13.68 -17.16 -3.30
N GLY A 90 -13.95 -16.23 -4.22
CA GLY A 90 -15.23 -15.52 -4.31
C GLY A 90 -15.48 -14.51 -3.18
N GLN A 91 -14.44 -14.07 -2.46
CA GLN A 91 -14.56 -13.13 -1.35
C GLN A 91 -14.22 -11.69 -1.76
N PRO A 92 -14.86 -10.67 -1.16
CA PRO A 92 -14.50 -9.28 -1.40
C PRO A 92 -13.16 -8.91 -0.75
N CYS A 93 -12.49 -7.93 -1.33
CA CYS A 93 -11.27 -7.35 -0.78
C CYS A 93 -11.29 -5.82 -0.90
N TRP A 94 -11.08 -5.10 0.20
CA TRP A 94 -10.97 -3.64 0.22
C TRP A 94 -9.51 -3.26 0.25
N ARG A 95 -8.99 -2.78 -0.88
CA ARG A 95 -7.61 -2.32 -0.99
C ARG A 95 -7.51 -0.82 -0.71
N TYR A 96 -6.48 -0.41 0.04
CA TYR A 96 -6.14 1.02 0.20
C TYR A 96 -4.68 1.33 -0.15
N TRP A 97 -4.43 2.61 -0.39
CA TRP A 97 -3.13 3.23 -0.50
C TRP A 97 -3.12 4.49 0.35
N PHE A 98 -2.30 4.52 1.40
CA PHE A 98 -2.22 5.66 2.31
C PHE A 98 -1.07 6.58 1.90
N ASP A 99 -1.37 7.84 1.66
CA ASP A 99 -0.47 8.86 1.11
C ASP A 99 -0.72 10.21 1.78
N TYR A 100 -1.10 10.22 3.06
CA TYR A 100 -1.36 11.45 3.80
C TYR A 100 -0.16 11.81 4.68
N VAL A 101 0.17 13.11 4.73
CA VAL A 101 1.20 13.66 5.60
C VAL A 101 0.67 14.97 6.19
N PRO A 102 0.69 15.15 7.52
CA PRO A 102 0.38 16.43 8.16
C PRO A 102 1.19 17.58 7.59
N GLN A 103 0.56 18.74 7.41
CA GLN A 103 1.23 19.90 6.80
C GLN A 103 2.48 20.32 7.59
N ALA A 104 2.42 20.26 8.92
CA ALA A 104 3.54 20.57 9.80
C ALA A 104 4.74 19.62 9.64
N ALA A 105 4.54 18.44 9.04
CA ALA A 105 5.56 17.44 8.83
C ALA A 105 6.08 17.39 7.38
N ASP A 106 5.55 18.20 6.45
CA ASP A 106 5.75 18.01 5.02
C ASP A 106 7.23 17.92 4.56
N GLU A 107 8.11 18.69 5.20
CA GLU A 107 9.56 18.69 4.95
C GLU A 107 10.25 17.39 5.37
N ALA A 108 9.82 16.79 6.49
CA ALA A 108 10.37 15.53 7.00
C ALA A 108 9.94 14.32 6.15
N TYR A 109 8.87 14.46 5.36
CA TYR A 109 8.30 13.38 4.53
C TYR A 109 8.36 13.74 3.04
N PRO A 110 9.57 13.85 2.45
CA PRO A 110 9.74 14.24 1.04
C PRO A 110 9.23 13.17 0.06
N HIS A 111 9.02 11.94 0.51
CA HIS A 111 8.68 10.79 -0.33
C HIS A 111 7.28 10.20 -0.08
N GLY A 112 6.53 10.74 0.90
CA GLY A 112 5.20 10.25 1.26
C GLY A 112 5.12 9.72 2.68
N ALA A 113 4.02 9.04 2.99
CA ALA A 113 3.74 8.47 4.30
C ALA A 113 4.64 7.24 4.56
N TRP A 114 5.36 7.26 5.66
CA TRP A 114 6.27 6.21 6.09
C TRP A 114 5.53 4.96 6.55
N HIS A 115 6.27 3.86 6.65
CA HIS A 115 5.79 2.62 7.24
C HIS A 115 5.19 2.86 8.64
N GLY A 116 3.91 2.52 8.82
CA GLY A 116 3.19 2.64 10.09
C GLY A 116 2.52 3.98 10.36
N ASP A 117 2.72 5.00 9.51
CA ASP A 117 2.12 6.33 9.69
C ASP A 117 0.60 6.32 9.65
N GLU A 118 -0.02 5.33 9.02
CA GLU A 118 -1.47 5.21 8.94
C GLU A 118 -2.09 4.74 10.26
N VAL A 119 -1.30 4.07 11.12
CA VAL A 119 -1.80 3.42 12.34
C VAL A 119 -2.52 4.42 13.25
N PRO A 120 -1.94 5.59 13.61
CA PRO A 120 -2.65 6.58 14.42
C PRO A 120 -3.95 7.11 13.80
N TYR A 121 -4.06 7.13 12.47
CA TYR A 121 -5.29 7.53 11.77
C TYR A 121 -6.36 6.45 11.80
N VAL A 122 -5.95 5.19 11.61
CA VAL A 122 -6.84 4.03 11.67
C VAL A 122 -7.49 3.87 13.04
N PHE A 123 -6.72 4.12 14.10
CA PHE A 123 -7.18 4.01 15.48
C PHE A 123 -7.78 5.31 16.05
N ASP A 124 -7.76 6.41 15.29
CA ASP A 124 -8.14 7.75 15.77
C ASP A 124 -7.41 8.17 17.06
N THR A 125 -6.09 8.02 17.07
CA THR A 125 -5.22 8.24 18.25
C THR A 125 -4.18 9.34 18.04
N LEU A 126 -4.37 10.25 17.08
CA LEU A 126 -3.42 11.34 16.79
C LEU A 126 -3.10 12.21 18.00
N ALA A 127 -4.05 12.37 18.94
CA ALA A 127 -3.83 13.13 20.17
C ALA A 127 -2.90 12.43 21.20
N LEU A 128 -2.61 11.14 20.99
CA LEU A 128 -1.88 10.29 21.94
C LEU A 128 -0.56 9.76 21.35
N ALA A 129 -0.52 9.49 20.04
CA ALA A 129 0.60 8.84 19.39
C ALA A 129 1.78 9.81 19.16
N GLU A 130 2.99 9.40 19.54
CA GLU A 130 4.21 10.13 19.18
C GLU A 130 4.77 9.66 17.83
N PRO A 131 5.39 10.54 17.02
CA PRO A 131 5.60 11.98 17.27
C PRO A 131 4.40 12.86 16.89
N VAL A 132 3.37 12.28 16.24
CA VAL A 132 2.30 13.02 15.56
C VAL A 132 1.46 13.90 16.47
N ARG A 133 1.31 13.56 17.76
CA ARG A 133 0.63 14.39 18.75
C ARG A 133 1.26 15.78 18.91
N GLY A 134 2.56 15.92 18.63
CA GLY A 134 3.29 17.17 18.79
C GLY A 134 3.03 18.19 17.67
N TYR A 135 2.47 17.75 16.54
CA TYR A 135 2.31 18.61 15.36
C TYR A 135 0.99 18.45 14.61
N ALA A 136 0.13 17.51 15.00
CA ALA A 136 -1.19 17.32 14.38
C ALA A 136 -2.15 18.47 14.71
N ASP A 137 -2.79 19.03 13.68
CA ASP A 137 -3.82 20.05 13.80
C ASP A 137 -5.25 19.46 13.81
N GLU A 138 -6.27 20.33 13.89
CA GLU A 138 -7.67 19.89 13.87
C GLU A 138 -8.10 19.29 12.52
N GLY A 139 -7.46 19.70 11.42
CA GLY A 139 -7.67 19.11 10.11
C GLY A 139 -7.15 17.68 10.03
N ASP A 140 -5.97 17.43 10.61
CA ASP A 140 -5.38 16.10 10.74
C ASP A 140 -6.31 15.16 11.54
N LYS A 141 -6.83 15.64 12.68
CA LYS A 141 -7.77 14.90 13.53
C LYS A 141 -9.09 14.62 12.83
N ALA A 142 -9.66 15.62 12.14
CA ALA A 142 -10.88 15.43 11.37
C ALA A 142 -10.68 14.41 10.23
N PHE A 143 -9.50 14.37 9.62
CA PHE A 143 -9.17 13.38 8.61
C PHE A 143 -8.96 11.98 9.21
N ALA A 144 -8.34 11.86 10.38
CA ALA A 144 -8.24 10.60 11.12
C ALA A 144 -9.61 10.01 11.45
N GLY A 145 -10.56 10.81 11.93
CA GLY A 145 -11.94 10.36 12.20
C GLY A 145 -12.59 9.73 10.95
N GLN A 146 -12.43 10.35 9.78
CA GLN A 146 -12.96 9.80 8.51
C GLN A 146 -12.30 8.48 8.12
N ILE A 147 -11.02 8.30 8.43
CA ILE A 147 -10.28 7.05 8.17
C ILE A 147 -10.75 5.97 9.15
N ALA A 148 -10.80 6.27 10.44
CA ALA A 148 -11.28 5.34 11.47
C ALA A 148 -12.71 4.85 11.19
N ASP A 149 -13.59 5.73 10.70
CA ASP A 149 -14.95 5.38 10.28
C ASP A 149 -14.99 4.30 9.19
N TYR A 150 -14.04 4.29 8.25
CA TYR A 150 -13.96 3.21 7.26
C TYR A 150 -13.60 1.86 7.90
N TRP A 151 -12.67 1.85 8.87
CA TRP A 151 -12.28 0.63 9.57
C TRP A 151 -13.42 0.10 10.45
N ALA A 152 -14.10 0.98 11.19
CA ALA A 152 -15.29 0.63 11.95
C ALA A 152 -16.41 0.11 11.05
N SER A 153 -16.64 0.77 9.90
CA SER A 153 -17.60 0.34 8.90
C SER A 153 -17.25 -1.03 8.32
N PHE A 154 -15.98 -1.31 8.05
CA PHE A 154 -15.54 -2.63 7.61
C PHE A 154 -15.81 -3.69 8.68
N ALA A 155 -15.41 -3.44 9.93
CA ALA A 155 -15.64 -4.37 11.03
C ALA A 155 -17.13 -4.69 11.22
N ARG A 156 -18.02 -3.71 11.00
CA ARG A 156 -19.47 -3.86 11.15
C ARG A 156 -20.16 -4.50 9.93
N LEU A 157 -19.76 -4.11 8.72
CA LEU A 157 -20.53 -4.37 7.50
C LEU A 157 -19.88 -5.40 6.57
N ALA A 158 -18.60 -5.70 6.73
CA ALA A 158 -17.91 -6.59 5.81
C ALA A 158 -18.48 -8.00 5.88
N GLY A 159 -18.85 -8.52 4.72
CA GLY A 159 -19.42 -9.85 4.52
C GLY A 159 -19.34 -10.20 3.03
N SER A 160 -19.59 -11.46 2.68
CA SER A 160 -19.54 -11.93 1.28
C SER A 160 -20.47 -11.13 0.36
N GLY A 161 -21.65 -10.75 0.84
CA GLY A 161 -22.63 -9.94 0.11
C GLY A 161 -22.27 -8.46 0.00
N CYS A 162 -21.48 -7.93 0.93
CA CYS A 162 -21.12 -6.52 0.99
C CYS A 162 -20.17 -6.13 -0.16
N SER A 163 -20.55 -5.13 -0.96
CA SER A 163 -19.77 -4.67 -2.11
C SER A 163 -19.15 -3.29 -1.93
N GLU A 164 -19.48 -2.60 -0.85
CA GLU A 164 -19.05 -1.24 -0.60
C GLU A 164 -19.09 -0.89 0.88
N LEU A 165 -18.20 0.02 1.29
CA LEU A 165 -18.25 0.67 2.59
C LEU A 165 -18.67 2.13 2.41
N PRO A 166 -19.57 2.65 3.27
CA PRO A 166 -19.92 4.06 3.28
C PRO A 166 -18.74 4.90 3.78
N GLY A 167 -18.72 6.18 3.42
CA GLY A 167 -17.70 7.14 3.81
C GLY A 167 -17.62 8.31 2.81
N PRO A 168 -16.61 9.20 2.94
CA PRO A 168 -16.42 10.37 2.07
C PRO A 168 -16.47 10.03 0.56
N VAL A 169 -15.91 8.88 0.18
CA VAL A 169 -16.10 8.25 -1.13
C VAL A 169 -16.59 6.82 -0.92
N ARG A 170 -17.53 6.33 -1.73
CA ARG A 170 -17.96 4.92 -1.67
C ARG A 170 -16.77 4.00 -1.94
N TRP A 171 -16.32 3.27 -0.93
CA TRP A 171 -15.19 2.35 -1.05
C TRP A 171 -15.68 1.01 -1.58
N LEU A 172 -15.66 0.88 -2.90
CA LEU A 172 -16.11 -0.34 -3.58
C LEU A 172 -15.05 -1.45 -3.43
N ALA A 173 -15.50 -2.64 -3.05
CA ALA A 173 -14.65 -3.82 -2.95
C ALA A 173 -14.06 -4.25 -4.31
N CYS A 174 -12.85 -4.80 -4.28
CA CYS A 174 -12.34 -5.68 -5.32
C CYS A 174 -13.16 -6.97 -5.35
N ARG A 175 -13.59 -7.33 -6.55
CA ARG A 175 -14.24 -8.61 -6.87
C ARG A 175 -13.69 -9.11 -8.20
N ARG A 176 -14.05 -10.32 -8.63
CA ARG A 176 -13.55 -10.92 -9.88
C ARG A 176 -13.65 -9.93 -11.05
N GLY A 177 -12.52 -9.65 -11.70
CA GLY A 177 -12.41 -8.71 -12.82
C GLY A 177 -12.42 -7.22 -12.47
N ARG A 178 -12.66 -6.86 -11.20
CA ARG A 178 -12.72 -5.48 -10.71
C ARG A 178 -11.55 -5.24 -9.74
N ASP A 179 -10.46 -4.70 -10.29
CA ASP A 179 -9.29 -4.24 -9.53
C ASP A 179 -9.47 -2.76 -9.16
N ARG A 180 -9.69 -2.52 -7.87
CA ARG A 180 -10.06 -1.22 -7.31
C ARG A 180 -9.24 -0.96 -6.05
N LEU A 181 -8.89 0.29 -5.81
CA LEU A 181 -8.17 0.69 -4.62
C LEU A 181 -8.66 2.06 -4.18
N LEU A 182 -8.84 2.25 -2.88
CA LEU A 182 -9.08 3.57 -2.31
C LEU A 182 -7.74 4.24 -2.00
N ARG A 183 -7.46 5.36 -2.65
CA ARG A 183 -6.41 6.28 -2.21
C ARG A 183 -6.94 7.08 -1.04
N ILE A 184 -6.16 7.09 0.05
CA ILE A 184 -6.37 7.85 1.27
C ILE A 184 -5.21 8.83 1.35
N GLY A 185 -5.48 10.11 1.20
CA GLY A 185 -4.47 11.10 0.88
C GLY A 185 -4.19 11.15 -0.63
N LEU A 186 -4.13 12.37 -1.17
CA LEU A 186 -3.87 12.64 -2.57
C LEU A 186 -2.69 13.60 -2.66
N HIS A 187 -1.51 13.07 -3.02
CA HIS A 187 -0.27 13.86 -3.09
C HIS A 187 0.07 14.47 -1.72
N LYS A 188 0.09 13.65 -0.67
CA LYS A 188 0.36 14.08 0.72
C LYS A 188 -0.71 14.98 1.36
N ARG A 189 -1.86 15.19 0.71
CA ARG A 189 -2.92 16.09 1.19
C ARG A 189 -4.24 15.38 1.40
N VAL A 190 -5.12 15.99 2.19
CA VAL A 190 -6.47 15.46 2.48
C VAL A 190 -7.20 15.11 1.19
N GLY A 191 -7.81 13.93 1.15
CA GLY A 191 -8.65 13.52 0.04
C GLY A 191 -8.78 12.01 -0.08
N PHE A 192 -9.87 11.60 -0.73
CA PHE A 192 -10.15 10.19 -1.04
C PHE A 192 -10.41 10.04 -2.52
N LYS A 193 -9.90 8.96 -3.12
CA LYS A 193 -10.19 8.66 -4.52
C LYS A 193 -10.19 7.17 -4.78
N LEU A 194 -11.27 6.66 -5.37
CA LEU A 194 -11.32 5.31 -5.87
C LEU A 194 -10.62 5.22 -7.23
N GLU A 195 -9.58 4.40 -7.33
CA GLU A 195 -8.83 4.18 -8.57
C GLU A 195 -8.97 2.75 -9.06
N ASN A 196 -9.14 2.61 -10.38
CA ASN A 196 -9.17 1.31 -11.04
C ASN A 196 -7.77 0.93 -11.52
N ARG A 197 -7.38 -0.34 -11.33
CA ARG A 197 -6.11 -0.89 -11.82
C ARG A 197 -4.88 -0.11 -11.32
N PHE A 198 -4.97 0.42 -10.10
CA PHE A 198 -3.88 1.17 -9.47
C PHE A 198 -2.58 0.37 -9.50
N MET A 199 -1.56 0.93 -10.16
CA MET A 199 -0.22 0.31 -10.26
C MET A 199 -0.19 -1.09 -10.90
N ARG A 200 -1.24 -1.51 -11.63
CA ARG A 200 -1.45 -2.91 -12.01
C ARG A 200 -0.27 -3.55 -12.76
N ALA A 201 0.34 -2.83 -13.70
CA ALA A 201 1.43 -3.37 -14.50
C ALA A 201 2.65 -3.75 -13.63
N ARG A 202 3.06 -2.86 -12.72
CA ARG A 202 4.18 -3.11 -11.82
C ARG A 202 3.88 -4.19 -10.79
N LEU A 203 2.70 -4.17 -10.18
CA LEU A 203 2.33 -5.20 -9.20
C LEU A 203 2.20 -6.59 -9.83
N ALA A 204 1.75 -6.68 -11.09
CA ALA A 204 1.72 -7.93 -11.84
C ALA A 204 3.14 -8.47 -12.12
N LEU A 205 4.10 -7.59 -12.44
CA LEU A 205 5.50 -7.95 -12.61
C LEU A 205 6.08 -8.50 -11.30
N PHE A 206 6.00 -7.73 -10.20
CA PHE A 206 6.59 -8.15 -8.92
C PHE A 206 5.94 -9.41 -8.36
N ARG A 207 4.63 -9.58 -8.54
CA ARG A 207 3.97 -10.84 -8.20
C ARG A 207 4.63 -12.04 -8.92
N ARG A 208 4.96 -11.88 -10.20
CA ARG A 208 5.62 -12.94 -10.98
C ARG A 208 7.04 -13.17 -10.47
N VAL A 209 7.78 -12.10 -10.16
CA VAL A 209 9.12 -12.20 -9.55
C VAL A 209 9.06 -12.95 -8.22
N MET A 210 8.16 -12.57 -7.31
CA MET A 210 7.95 -13.24 -6.02
C MET A 210 7.67 -14.73 -6.17
N ARG A 211 6.80 -15.12 -7.12
CA ARG A 211 6.45 -16.53 -7.33
C ARG A 211 7.64 -17.38 -7.81
N HIS A 212 8.60 -16.79 -8.52
CA HIS A 212 9.73 -17.51 -9.13
C HIS A 212 11.04 -17.39 -8.36
N HIS A 213 11.23 -16.35 -7.54
CA HIS A 213 12.47 -16.11 -6.80
C HIS A 213 12.34 -16.39 -5.30
N VAL A 214 11.13 -16.63 -4.79
CA VAL A 214 10.95 -17.28 -3.48
C VAL A 214 11.03 -18.78 -3.72
N THR A 215 12.24 -19.28 -3.99
CA THR A 215 12.60 -20.66 -3.68
C THR A 215 12.82 -20.71 -2.18
N LEU A 216 11.92 -21.42 -1.48
CA LEU A 216 12.08 -21.76 -0.08
C LEU A 216 13.14 -22.84 0.00
N ASP A 217 14.34 -22.47 0.47
CA ASP A 217 15.11 -23.36 1.33
C ASP A 217 14.70 -23.05 2.78
#